data_AF-A0A285Z227-F1
#
_entry.id   AF-A0A285Z227-F1
#
_cell.length_a   1.000
_cell.length_b   1.000
_cell.length_c   1.000
_cell.angle_alpha   90.00
_cell.angle_beta   90.00
_cell.angle_gamma   90.00
#
_symmetry.space_group_name_H-M   'P 1'
#
loop_
_entity.id
_entity.type
_entity.pdbx_description
1 polymer ?
#
loop_
_entity_poly.entity_id
_entity_poly.type
_entity_poly.pdbx_seq_one_letter_code
_entity_poly.pdbx_strand_id
1 'polypeptide(L)'
;MDDPRPDTPLLQAPPRLRLSAERANAERRRTAVETRGSISTGRWMWEWTKAISTAIVLFMVIRTFLFEAFKIPTGSMEGTLLVGDFLLVNKAVYGAEVPYTHTRLPAFNTPTRGDIIVFLPPHDPHRNYVKRIIGMGGDTVEMRDKIVYLNGKPQVEPYARHTDPLTDPPAEQMIWQVQYLVHRPAHWTDYHPTRDNWGPLVVPHGKFFALGDNRDNSEDSRYWGFLDESAIKGRPMFVYYSYEKDISRPFSWLSGVRWGRIGDLVH
;
A
#
# COMPACT_ATOMS: atom_id res chain seq x y z
N MET A 1 27.58 30.33 -95.70
CA MET A 1 26.96 30.75 -94.43
C MET A 1 25.73 29.87 -94.26
N ASP A 2 25.65 28.89 -93.36
CA ASP A 2 26.51 28.52 -92.24
C ASP A 2 26.36 27.01 -91.93
N ASP A 3 27.45 26.50 -91.35
CA ASP A 3 27.77 25.22 -90.69
C ASP A 3 26.63 24.26 -90.22
N PRO A 4 26.73 22.94 -90.49
CA PRO A 4 25.94 21.91 -89.81
C PRO A 4 26.67 21.39 -88.56
N ARG A 5 26.04 21.52 -87.38
CA ARG A 5 26.53 20.84 -86.15
C ARG A 5 26.34 19.32 -86.27
N PRO A 6 27.32 18.49 -85.88
CA PRO A 6 27.13 17.04 -85.85
C PRO A 6 26.49 16.60 -84.53
N ASP A 7 25.42 15.81 -84.65
CA ASP A 7 24.86 15.04 -83.55
C ASP A 7 25.90 14.02 -83.07
N THR A 8 26.40 14.23 -81.85
CA THR A 8 27.35 13.32 -81.21
C THR A 8 26.60 12.07 -80.75
N PRO A 9 26.92 10.86 -81.24
CA PRO A 9 26.31 9.65 -80.72
C PRO A 9 26.86 9.42 -79.31
N LEU A 10 25.97 9.38 -78.31
CA LEU A 10 26.32 8.94 -76.96
C LEU A 10 26.90 7.53 -77.05
N LEU A 11 28.22 7.43 -76.90
CA LEU A 11 28.97 6.19 -76.88
C LEU A 11 28.45 5.33 -75.72
N GLN A 12 27.53 4.41 -76.00
CA GLN A 12 27.09 3.43 -75.02
C GLN A 12 28.30 2.54 -74.68
N ALA A 13 28.67 2.54 -73.39
CA ALA A 13 29.77 1.72 -72.90
C ALA A 13 29.61 0.25 -73.34
N PRO A 14 30.68 -0.41 -73.77
CA PRO A 14 30.60 -1.77 -74.32
C PRO A 14 30.01 -2.76 -73.30
N PRO A 15 29.28 -3.80 -73.73
CA PRO A 15 28.50 -4.70 -72.86
C PRO A 15 29.29 -5.31 -71.70
N ARG A 16 30.59 -5.55 -71.88
CA ARG A 16 31.49 -6.11 -70.86
C ARG A 16 31.73 -5.18 -69.66
N LEU A 17 31.70 -3.86 -69.86
CA LEU A 17 31.93 -2.86 -68.81
C LEU A 17 30.68 -2.63 -67.93
N ARG A 18 29.47 -2.82 -68.48
CA ARG A 18 28.22 -2.78 -67.70
C ARG A 18 28.07 -4.00 -66.79
N LEU A 19 28.35 -5.19 -67.31
CA LEU A 19 28.32 -6.44 -66.54
C LEU A 19 29.32 -6.44 -65.37
N SER A 20 30.50 -5.84 -65.53
CA SER A 20 31.47 -5.71 -64.44
C SER A 20 31.02 -4.71 -63.37
N ALA A 21 30.42 -3.59 -63.77
CA ALA A 21 29.92 -2.58 -62.82
C ALA A 21 28.72 -3.09 -62.01
N GLU A 22 27.80 -3.83 -62.63
CA GLU A 22 26.66 -4.44 -61.94
C GLU A 22 27.09 -5.54 -60.98
N ARG A 23 28.06 -6.37 -61.36
CA ARG A 23 28.64 -7.40 -60.48
C ARG A 23 29.35 -6.78 -59.28
N ALA A 24 30.16 -5.74 -59.50
CA ALA A 24 30.82 -5.01 -58.40
C ALA A 24 29.80 -4.36 -57.45
N ASN A 25 28.68 -3.85 -57.98
CA ASN A 25 27.63 -3.25 -57.15
C ASN A 25 26.81 -4.32 -56.41
N ALA A 26 26.59 -5.49 -57.02
CA ALA A 26 25.93 -6.64 -56.38
C ALA A 26 26.79 -7.24 -55.27
N GLU A 27 28.11 -7.32 -55.45
CA GLU A 27 29.08 -7.73 -54.43
C GLU A 27 29.16 -6.73 -53.28
N ARG A 28 29.17 -5.42 -53.57
CA ARG A 28 29.07 -4.36 -52.55
C ARG A 28 27.77 -4.43 -51.76
N ARG A 29 26.64 -4.74 -52.42
CA ARG A 29 25.35 -4.95 -51.74
C ARG A 29 25.34 -6.22 -50.90
N ARG A 30 25.93 -7.32 -51.37
CA ARG A 30 26.06 -8.56 -50.59
C ARG A 30 26.96 -8.38 -49.37
N THR A 31 28.13 -7.79 -49.55
CA THR A 31 29.05 -7.49 -48.43
C THR A 31 28.47 -6.48 -47.44
N ALA A 32 27.73 -5.46 -47.91
CA ALA A 32 27.00 -4.52 -47.04
C ALA A 32 25.79 -5.15 -46.31
N VAL A 33 25.19 -6.21 -46.87
CA VAL A 33 24.11 -6.97 -46.23
C VAL A 33 24.68 -7.97 -45.22
N GLU A 34 25.83 -8.60 -45.49
CA GLU A 34 26.53 -9.48 -44.54
C GLU A 34 27.15 -8.74 -43.35
N THR A 35 27.61 -7.50 -43.54
CA THR A 35 28.12 -6.65 -42.44
C THR A 35 27.02 -6.01 -41.60
N ARG A 36 25.73 -6.21 -41.94
CA ARG A 36 24.59 -5.74 -41.14
C ARG A 36 24.31 -6.68 -39.97
N GLY A 37 25.28 -6.73 -39.05
CA GLY A 37 25.02 -6.82 -37.62
C GLY A 37 24.43 -8.14 -37.11
N SER A 38 25.26 -9.17 -37.04
CA SER A 38 25.22 -10.06 -35.88
C SER A 38 25.43 -9.19 -34.64
N ILE A 39 24.34 -8.85 -33.94
CA ILE A 39 24.43 -8.16 -32.65
C ILE A 39 25.23 -9.10 -31.76
N SER A 40 26.45 -8.71 -31.36
CA SER A 40 27.27 -9.59 -30.52
C SER A 40 26.47 -9.94 -29.27
N THR A 41 26.33 -11.23 -29.00
CA THR A 41 25.52 -11.75 -27.88
C THR A 41 25.90 -11.06 -26.57
N GLY A 42 27.17 -10.69 -26.39
CA GLY A 42 27.66 -9.91 -25.26
C GLY A 42 27.13 -8.49 -25.17
N ARG A 43 27.02 -7.75 -26.29
CA ARG A 43 26.43 -6.40 -26.30
C ARG A 43 24.93 -6.47 -26.02
N TRP A 44 24.23 -7.46 -26.59
CA TRP A 44 22.82 -7.70 -26.31
C TRP A 44 22.58 -8.02 -24.83
N MET A 45 23.36 -8.94 -24.24
CA MET A 45 23.30 -9.25 -22.80
C MET A 45 23.57 -8.02 -21.93
N TRP A 46 24.55 -7.18 -22.29
CA TRP A 46 24.88 -5.98 -21.52
C TRP A 46 23.75 -4.94 -21.52
N GLU A 47 23.06 -4.76 -22.65
CA GLU A 47 21.87 -3.88 -22.71
C GLU A 47 20.72 -4.44 -21.85
N TRP A 48 20.49 -5.75 -21.89
CA TRP A 48 19.48 -6.38 -21.02
C TRP A 48 19.83 -6.28 -19.54
N THR A 49 21.09 -6.50 -19.17
CA THR A 49 21.55 -6.36 -17.79
C THR A 49 21.31 -4.94 -17.29
N LYS A 50 21.67 -3.92 -18.07
CA LYS A 50 21.39 -2.52 -17.71
C LYS A 50 19.89 -2.29 -17.51
N ALA A 51 19.04 -2.74 -18.44
CA ALA A 51 17.59 -2.57 -18.33
C ALA A 51 17.02 -3.26 -17.08
N ILE A 52 17.43 -4.51 -16.80
CA ILE A 52 17.01 -5.27 -15.62
C ILE A 52 17.51 -4.59 -14.34
N SER A 53 18.78 -4.18 -14.28
CA SER A 53 19.33 -3.46 -13.14
C SER A 53 18.61 -2.14 -12.88
N THR A 54 18.35 -1.35 -13.91
CA THR A 54 17.57 -0.10 -13.80
C THR A 54 16.16 -0.39 -13.30
N ALA A 55 15.49 -1.43 -13.82
CA ALA A 55 14.16 -1.82 -13.36
C ALA A 55 14.16 -2.27 -11.89
N ILE A 56 15.16 -3.03 -11.45
CA ILE A 56 15.31 -3.46 -10.06
C ILE A 56 15.55 -2.27 -9.14
N VAL A 57 16.43 -1.35 -9.51
CA VAL A 57 16.72 -0.14 -8.72
C VAL A 57 15.46 0.72 -8.61
N LEU A 58 14.76 0.95 -9.72
CA LEU A 58 13.51 1.70 -9.73
C LEU A 58 12.45 1.01 -8.86
N PHE A 59 12.30 -0.31 -8.98
CA PHE A 59 11.39 -1.10 -8.16
C PHE A 59 11.73 -1.00 -6.67
N MET A 60 13.01 -1.08 -6.30
CA MET A 60 13.44 -0.91 -4.91
C MET A 60 13.13 0.49 -4.38
N VAL A 61 13.36 1.54 -5.16
CA VAL A 61 13.01 2.92 -4.78
C VAL A 61 11.50 3.05 -4.58
N ILE A 62 10.70 2.59 -5.56
CA ILE A 62 9.24 2.62 -5.48
C ILE A 62 8.74 1.84 -4.26
N ARG A 63 9.25 0.63 -4.04
CA ARG A 63 8.87 -0.22 -2.90
C ARG A 63 9.30 0.37 -1.55
N THR A 64 10.42 1.08 -1.52
CA THR A 64 10.91 1.69 -0.28
C THR A 64 10.06 2.89 0.13
N PHE A 65 9.68 3.74 -0.83
CA PHE A 65 9.06 5.04 -0.54
C PHE A 65 7.55 5.15 -0.82
N LEU A 66 6.99 4.32 -1.71
CA LEU A 66 5.61 4.47 -2.16
C LEU A 66 4.71 3.36 -1.62
N PHE A 67 5.09 2.09 -1.82
CA PHE A 67 4.19 0.97 -1.60
C PHE A 67 4.79 -0.13 -0.73
N GLU A 68 4.03 -0.57 0.27
CA GLU A 68 4.32 -1.78 1.03
C GLU A 68 3.13 -2.75 0.98
N ALA A 69 3.43 -4.04 0.89
CA ALA A 69 2.44 -5.10 0.89
C ALA A 69 2.35 -5.73 2.29
N PHE A 70 1.15 -5.77 2.85
CA PHE A 70 0.88 -6.38 4.15
C PHE A 70 -0.16 -7.48 4.03
N LYS A 71 -0.05 -8.52 4.86
CA LYS A 71 -1.07 -9.55 5.01
C LYS A 71 -1.84 -9.31 6.30
N ILE A 72 -3.17 -9.40 6.26
CA ILE A 72 -4.04 -9.31 7.43
C ILE A 72 -4.09 -10.66 8.16
N PRO A 73 -3.58 -10.73 9.41
CA PRO A 73 -3.55 -11.98 10.17
C PRO A 73 -4.78 -12.15 11.08
N THR A 74 -5.47 -11.07 11.46
CA THR A 74 -6.54 -11.08 12.48
C THR A 74 -7.84 -10.47 11.97
N GLY A 75 -8.96 -10.87 12.59
CA GLY A 75 -10.33 -10.46 12.23
C GLY A 75 -10.80 -9.14 12.84
N SER A 76 -9.91 -8.35 13.45
CA SER A 76 -10.31 -7.10 14.16
C SER A 76 -10.92 -6.01 13.27
N MET A 77 -10.72 -6.12 11.96
CA MET A 77 -11.29 -5.21 10.94
C MET A 77 -12.37 -5.91 10.10
N GLU A 78 -12.91 -7.05 10.57
CA GLU A 78 -13.94 -7.81 9.86
C GLU A 78 -15.17 -6.96 9.56
N GLY A 79 -15.67 -7.10 8.32
CA GLY A 79 -16.65 -6.18 7.73
C GLY A 79 -16.03 -5.28 6.67
N THR A 80 -14.79 -4.86 6.89
CA THR A 80 -14.02 -4.06 5.94
C THR A 80 -12.85 -4.86 5.35
N LEU A 81 -12.05 -5.48 6.24
CA LEU A 81 -10.90 -6.31 5.91
C LEU A 81 -11.06 -7.70 6.51
N LEU A 82 -10.75 -8.73 5.74
CA LEU A 82 -10.86 -10.11 6.18
C LEU A 82 -9.48 -10.72 6.44
N VAL A 83 -9.45 -11.72 7.32
CA VAL A 83 -8.26 -12.56 7.49
C VAL A 83 -7.89 -13.17 6.15
N GLY A 84 -6.60 -13.06 5.80
CA GLY A 84 -6.07 -13.52 4.52
C GLY A 84 -6.09 -12.48 3.39
N ASP A 85 -6.63 -11.28 3.63
CA ASP A 85 -6.48 -10.16 2.70
C ASP A 85 -5.03 -9.66 2.67
N PHE A 86 -4.56 -9.33 1.48
CA PHE A 86 -3.28 -8.68 1.25
C PHE A 86 -3.52 -7.26 0.76
N LEU A 87 -3.00 -6.30 1.53
CA LEU A 87 -3.20 -4.88 1.34
C LEU A 87 -2.01 -4.27 0.65
N LEU A 88 -2.27 -3.41 -0.32
CA LEU A 88 -1.28 -2.46 -0.80
C LEU A 88 -1.44 -1.16 -0.01
N VAL A 89 -0.39 -0.76 0.68
CA VAL A 89 -0.36 0.40 1.57
C VAL A 89 0.47 1.50 0.96
N ASN A 90 -0.10 2.71 0.96
CA ASN A 90 0.60 3.92 0.54
C ASN A 90 1.37 4.52 1.72
N LYS A 91 2.70 4.48 1.63
CA LYS A 91 3.61 5.05 2.63
C LYS A 91 3.82 6.55 2.47
N ALA A 92 3.72 7.05 1.24
CA ALA A 92 4.01 8.44 0.95
C ALA A 92 3.04 9.38 1.66
N VAL A 93 1.77 8.98 1.81
CA VAL A 93 0.71 9.81 2.40
C VAL A 93 1.11 10.34 3.78
N TYR A 94 1.69 9.50 4.65
CA TYR A 94 2.03 9.84 6.04
C TYR A 94 3.54 9.99 6.29
N GLY A 95 4.34 10.11 5.22
CA GLY A 95 5.79 10.26 5.30
C GLY A 95 6.50 8.92 5.37
N ALA A 96 7.13 8.52 4.26
CA ALA A 96 7.87 7.26 4.20
C ALA A 96 9.13 7.32 5.09
N GLU A 97 9.36 6.26 5.86
CA GLU A 97 10.59 6.10 6.65
C GLU A 97 11.75 5.72 5.71
N VAL A 98 12.82 6.49 5.78
CA VAL A 98 14.05 6.20 5.04
C VAL A 98 14.78 5.05 5.74
N PRO A 99 15.11 3.96 5.03
CA PRO A 99 15.86 2.85 5.62
C PRO A 99 17.16 3.33 6.27
N TYR A 100 17.57 2.68 7.36
CA TYR A 100 18.80 2.94 8.11
C TYR A 100 18.89 4.26 8.87
N THR A 101 18.08 5.27 8.54
CA THR A 101 18.17 6.60 9.16
C THR A 101 17.00 6.93 10.08
N HIS A 102 15.97 6.06 10.16
CA HIS A 102 14.75 6.25 10.95
C HIS A 102 14.07 7.61 10.77
N THR A 103 14.45 8.34 9.72
CA THR A 103 13.99 9.69 9.44
C THR A 103 12.83 9.58 8.47
N ARG A 104 11.74 10.30 8.73
CA ARG A 104 10.56 10.32 7.87
C ARG A 104 10.67 11.44 6.85
N LEU A 105 10.28 11.13 5.62
CA LEU A 105 10.04 12.16 4.61
C LEU A 105 8.82 13.01 5.02
N PRO A 106 8.71 14.26 4.52
CA PRO A 106 7.54 15.09 4.76
C PRO A 106 6.26 14.35 4.35
N ALA A 107 5.30 14.28 5.26
CA ALA A 107 3.99 13.70 4.98
C ALA A 107 3.22 14.61 4.00
N PHE A 108 2.58 14.01 3.00
CA PHE A 108 1.75 14.76 2.05
C PHE A 108 0.38 15.10 2.63
N ASN A 109 -0.14 14.27 3.55
CA ASN A 109 -1.38 14.51 4.27
C ASN A 109 -1.21 14.07 5.73
N THR A 110 -2.00 14.65 6.62
CA THR A 110 -2.15 14.17 8.00
C THR A 110 -3.27 13.13 8.07
N PRO A 111 -3.16 12.09 8.92
CA PRO A 111 -4.24 11.15 9.16
C PRO A 111 -5.49 11.88 9.68
N THR A 112 -6.64 11.54 9.11
CA THR A 112 -7.93 12.14 9.46
C THR A 112 -8.89 11.13 10.09
N ARG A 113 -9.97 11.61 10.71
CA ARG A 113 -11.01 10.73 11.25
C ARG A 113 -11.59 9.85 10.16
N GLY A 114 -11.82 8.59 10.49
CA GLY A 114 -12.32 7.58 9.57
C GLY A 114 -11.23 6.92 8.72
N ASP A 115 -10.01 7.46 8.64
CA ASP A 115 -8.93 6.78 7.91
C ASP A 115 -8.59 5.44 8.56
N ILE A 116 -8.44 4.42 7.71
CA ILE A 116 -7.85 3.14 8.11
C ILE A 116 -6.35 3.27 8.00
N ILE A 117 -5.64 2.87 9.06
CA ILE A 117 -4.19 3.04 9.15
C ILE A 117 -3.51 1.72 9.47
N VAL A 118 -2.31 1.54 8.90
CA VAL A 118 -1.37 0.49 9.32
C VAL A 118 -0.34 1.14 10.23
N PHE A 119 -0.09 0.57 11.39
CA PHE A 119 0.82 1.14 12.38
C PHE A 119 1.47 0.05 13.24
N LEU A 120 2.48 0.45 14.02
CA LEU A 120 3.08 -0.36 15.08
C LEU A 120 2.47 0.07 16.42
N PRO A 121 1.72 -0.78 17.13
CA PRO A 121 1.13 -0.39 18.39
C PRO A 121 2.20 -0.19 19.47
N PRO A 122 1.97 0.68 20.48
CA PRO A 122 2.94 0.94 21.54
C PRO A 122 3.34 -0.30 22.35
N HIS A 123 2.42 -1.26 22.52
CA HIS A 123 2.62 -2.47 23.32
C HIS A 123 3.26 -3.63 22.55
N ASP A 124 3.23 -3.62 21.21
CA ASP A 124 3.84 -4.64 20.35
C ASP A 124 4.43 -3.99 19.08
N PRO A 125 5.59 -3.32 19.18
CA PRO A 125 6.19 -2.59 18.06
C PRO A 125 6.75 -3.51 16.97
N HIS A 126 6.63 -4.84 17.10
CA HIS A 126 7.12 -5.80 16.13
C HIS A 126 6.03 -6.32 15.18
N ARG A 127 4.76 -6.03 15.46
CA ARG A 127 3.62 -6.47 14.65
C ARG A 127 2.86 -5.30 14.06
N ASN A 128 2.45 -5.44 12.80
CA ASN A 128 1.62 -4.42 12.15
C ASN A 128 0.16 -4.61 12.55
N TYR A 129 -0.47 -3.55 13.01
CA TYR A 129 -1.90 -3.51 13.32
C TYR A 129 -2.60 -2.65 12.27
N VAL A 130 -3.85 -3.01 11.99
CA VAL A 130 -4.75 -2.20 11.15
C VAL A 130 -5.96 -1.84 11.99
N LYS A 131 -6.26 -0.54 12.07
CA LYS A 131 -7.38 0.04 12.81
C LYS A 131 -7.89 1.28 12.08
N ARG A 132 -9.09 1.74 12.45
CA ARG A 132 -9.70 2.98 11.97
C ARG A 132 -9.54 4.09 13.00
N ILE A 133 -9.11 5.28 12.57
CA ILE A 133 -9.04 6.45 13.44
C ILE A 133 -10.45 6.92 13.76
N ILE A 134 -10.77 7.03 15.04
CA ILE A 134 -12.07 7.52 15.54
C ILE A 134 -11.93 8.92 16.14
N GLY A 135 -10.91 9.11 16.99
CA GLY A 135 -10.62 10.40 17.63
C GLY A 135 -9.25 10.93 17.24
N MET A 136 -9.13 12.26 17.14
CA MET A 136 -7.86 12.98 16.94
C MET A 136 -7.58 13.88 18.14
N GLY A 137 -6.35 14.36 18.27
CA GLY A 137 -5.96 15.23 19.38
C GLY A 137 -6.91 16.41 19.60
N GLY A 138 -7.38 16.57 20.85
CA GLY A 138 -8.38 17.54 21.27
C GLY A 138 -9.82 17.00 21.30
N ASP A 139 -10.09 15.86 20.68
CA ASP A 139 -11.42 15.23 20.74
C ASP A 139 -11.70 14.61 22.11
N THR A 140 -12.98 14.56 22.44
CA THR A 140 -13.51 13.67 23.46
C THR A 140 -14.12 12.44 22.80
N VAL A 141 -13.66 11.25 23.18
CA VAL A 141 -14.19 9.96 22.70
C VAL A 141 -14.80 9.17 23.85
N GLU A 142 -15.92 8.53 23.59
CA GLU A 142 -16.67 7.77 24.58
C GLU A 142 -17.41 6.64 23.90
N MET A 143 -17.70 5.57 24.63
CA MET A 143 -18.66 4.56 24.21
C MET A 143 -19.74 4.40 25.27
N ARG A 144 -21.00 4.41 24.83
CA ARG A 144 -22.17 4.12 25.67
C ARG A 144 -23.04 3.12 24.95
N ASP A 145 -23.35 2.00 25.58
CA ASP A 145 -24.19 0.95 25.03
C ASP A 145 -23.78 0.59 23.59
N LYS A 146 -22.47 0.35 23.39
CA LYS A 146 -21.84 0.02 22.09
C LYS A 146 -21.77 1.14 21.06
N ILE A 147 -22.39 2.29 21.32
CA ILE A 147 -22.39 3.44 20.42
C ILE A 147 -21.21 4.34 20.77
N VAL A 148 -20.41 4.69 19.76
CA VAL A 148 -19.34 5.69 19.93
C VAL A 148 -19.94 7.09 19.91
N TYR A 149 -19.52 7.90 20.87
CA TYR A 149 -19.78 9.33 20.93
C TYR A 149 -18.48 10.08 20.70
N LEU A 150 -18.52 11.02 19.78
CA LEU A 150 -17.42 11.94 19.50
C LEU A 150 -17.85 13.35 19.87
N ASN A 151 -17.14 13.97 20.79
CA ASN A 151 -17.47 15.30 21.32
C ASN A 151 -18.94 15.39 21.80
N GLY A 152 -19.41 14.32 22.46
CA GLY A 152 -20.78 14.18 22.96
C GLY A 152 -21.84 13.85 21.90
N LYS A 153 -21.48 13.76 20.61
CA LYS A 153 -22.42 13.42 19.52
C LYS A 153 -22.32 11.94 19.16
N PRO A 154 -23.44 11.19 19.13
CA PRO A 154 -23.43 9.80 18.69
C PRO A 154 -22.95 9.71 17.24
N GLN A 155 -22.11 8.73 16.95
CA GLN A 155 -21.59 8.46 15.62
C GLN A 155 -22.39 7.34 14.95
N VAL A 156 -22.66 7.49 13.66
CA VAL A 156 -23.25 6.45 12.82
C VAL A 156 -22.12 5.73 12.10
N GLU A 157 -21.86 4.49 12.50
CA GLU A 157 -20.71 3.71 12.04
C GLU A 157 -21.19 2.45 11.30
N PRO A 158 -21.61 2.55 10.02
CA PRO A 158 -22.18 1.42 9.28
C PRO A 158 -21.17 0.28 9.04
N TYR A 159 -19.87 0.56 9.19
CA TYR A 159 -18.78 -0.41 9.11
C TYR A 159 -18.58 -1.19 10.42
N ALA A 160 -19.05 -0.67 11.57
CA ALA A 160 -18.80 -1.27 12.86
C ALA A 160 -19.68 -2.51 13.07
N ARG A 161 -19.08 -3.59 13.55
CA ARG A 161 -19.76 -4.84 13.90
C ARG A 161 -19.70 -5.09 15.40
N HIS A 162 -20.86 -5.48 15.92
CA HIS A 162 -21.04 -5.95 17.29
C HIS A 162 -21.61 -7.38 17.22
N THR A 163 -20.74 -8.38 17.34
CA THR A 163 -21.07 -9.81 17.19
C THR A 163 -21.37 -10.51 18.51
N ASP A 164 -21.02 -9.93 19.66
CA ASP A 164 -21.21 -10.52 20.99
C ASP A 164 -22.32 -9.80 21.78
N PRO A 165 -23.50 -10.42 21.96
CA PRO A 165 -24.60 -9.81 22.67
C PRO A 165 -24.64 -10.12 24.18
N LEU A 166 -23.77 -10.97 24.73
CA LEU A 166 -24.11 -11.70 25.96
C LEU A 166 -23.29 -11.36 27.20
N THR A 167 -22.05 -10.84 27.06
CA THR A 167 -21.23 -10.49 28.24
C THR A 167 -20.32 -9.29 27.98
N ASP A 168 -20.29 -8.33 28.91
CA ASP A 168 -19.37 -7.19 28.87
C ASP A 168 -18.76 -6.94 30.27
N PRO A 169 -17.83 -7.80 30.72
CA PRO A 169 -17.21 -7.64 32.02
C PRO A 169 -16.26 -6.42 32.04
N PRO A 170 -16.04 -5.79 33.21
CA PRO A 170 -15.02 -4.77 33.36
C PRO A 170 -13.66 -5.24 32.88
N ALA A 171 -12.96 -4.40 32.13
CA ALA A 171 -11.66 -4.70 31.56
C ALA A 171 -10.57 -3.94 32.33
N GLU A 172 -9.85 -4.62 33.23
CA GLU A 172 -8.79 -4.00 34.04
C GLU A 172 -7.69 -3.32 33.20
N GLN A 173 -7.43 -3.85 32.00
CA GLN A 173 -6.49 -3.27 31.06
C GLN A 173 -6.88 -1.84 30.64
N MET A 174 -8.15 -1.45 30.76
CA MET A 174 -8.64 -0.12 30.40
C MET A 174 -8.50 0.92 31.52
N ILE A 175 -8.00 0.55 32.71
CA ILE A 175 -7.90 1.47 33.85
C ILE A 175 -6.93 2.65 33.59
N TRP A 176 -6.00 2.52 32.63
CA TRP A 176 -5.14 3.64 32.19
C TRP A 176 -5.94 4.89 31.79
N GLN A 177 -7.18 4.69 31.33
CA GLN A 177 -8.09 5.74 30.86
C GLN A 177 -8.42 6.78 31.94
N VAL A 178 -8.36 6.42 33.23
CA VAL A 178 -8.65 7.32 34.36
C VAL A 178 -7.86 8.62 34.29
N GLN A 179 -6.63 8.57 33.74
CA GLN A 179 -5.77 9.75 33.60
C GLN A 179 -6.31 10.77 32.58
N TYR A 180 -7.12 10.32 31.63
CA TYR A 180 -7.60 11.08 30.47
C TYR A 180 -9.12 11.31 30.48
N LEU A 181 -9.83 10.86 31.53
CA LEU A 181 -11.25 11.14 31.69
C LEU A 181 -11.51 12.65 31.72
N VAL A 182 -12.54 13.09 31.00
CA VAL A 182 -13.02 14.48 31.07
C VAL A 182 -13.44 14.83 32.50
N HIS A 183 -14.08 13.89 33.18
CA HIS A 183 -14.46 14.01 34.59
C HIS A 183 -13.80 12.90 35.39
N ARG A 184 -12.83 13.24 36.24
CA ARG A 184 -12.13 12.25 37.07
C ARG A 184 -13.00 11.84 38.26
N PRO A 185 -13.11 10.53 38.54
CA PRO A 185 -13.78 10.06 39.75
C PRO A 185 -12.99 10.46 41.00
N ALA A 186 -13.66 10.43 42.17
CA ALA A 186 -13.01 10.67 43.45
C ALA A 186 -11.97 9.59 43.77
N HIS A 187 -12.29 8.33 43.45
CA HIS A 187 -11.36 7.21 43.52
C HIS A 187 -11.28 6.47 42.17
N TRP A 188 -10.09 6.01 41.79
CA TRP A 188 -9.90 5.28 40.53
C TRP A 188 -10.71 3.98 40.47
N THR A 189 -11.03 3.40 41.64
CA THR A 189 -11.89 2.23 41.80
C THR A 189 -13.34 2.47 41.44
N ASP A 190 -13.79 3.73 41.29
CA ASP A 190 -15.17 4.02 40.91
C ASP A 190 -15.37 3.91 39.39
N TYR A 191 -14.28 3.90 38.63
CA TYR A 191 -14.29 3.76 37.18
C TYR A 191 -14.15 2.30 36.77
N HIS A 192 -15.23 1.74 36.22
CA HIS A 192 -15.32 0.35 35.76
C HIS A 192 -15.54 0.31 34.24
N PRO A 193 -14.50 0.59 33.44
CA PRO A 193 -14.62 0.55 31.99
C PRO A 193 -14.87 -0.87 31.53
N THR A 194 -15.77 -0.99 30.58
CA THR A 194 -16.13 -2.22 29.91
C THR A 194 -15.84 -2.06 28.41
N ARG A 195 -15.99 -3.11 27.62
CA ARG A 195 -15.80 -3.04 26.16
C ARG A 195 -16.79 -2.06 25.52
N ASP A 196 -18.02 -2.04 26.02
CA ASP A 196 -19.15 -1.33 25.42
C ASP A 196 -19.51 -0.03 26.16
N ASN A 197 -18.91 0.21 27.34
CA ASN A 197 -19.11 1.43 28.14
C ASN A 197 -17.80 1.94 28.76
N TRP A 198 -17.31 3.08 28.29
CA TRP A 198 -16.08 3.73 28.77
C TRP A 198 -16.01 5.20 28.34
N GLY A 199 -15.15 5.97 28.99
CA GLY A 199 -14.96 7.40 28.73
C GLY A 199 -15.96 8.28 29.50
N PRO A 200 -16.14 9.55 29.10
CA PRO A 200 -15.47 10.22 27.98
C PRO A 200 -13.97 10.51 28.23
N LEU A 201 -13.13 10.27 27.23
CA LEU A 201 -11.67 10.46 27.26
C LEU A 201 -11.25 11.61 26.36
N VAL A 202 -10.37 12.49 26.84
CA VAL A 202 -9.72 13.51 26.01
C VAL A 202 -8.51 12.90 25.30
N VAL A 203 -8.51 12.95 23.97
CA VAL A 203 -7.38 12.52 23.15
C VAL A 203 -6.28 13.60 23.22
N PRO A 204 -5.05 13.27 23.65
CA PRO A 204 -3.96 14.23 23.70
C PRO A 204 -3.60 14.79 22.32
N HIS A 205 -3.11 16.03 22.28
CA HIS A 205 -2.62 16.64 21.04
C HIS A 205 -1.52 15.78 20.37
N GLY A 206 -1.57 15.68 19.05
CA GLY A 206 -0.63 14.86 18.25
C GLY A 206 -0.83 13.35 18.37
N LYS A 207 -1.88 12.90 19.07
CA LYS A 207 -2.24 11.49 19.19
C LYS A 207 -3.61 11.19 18.57
N PHE A 208 -3.84 9.90 18.34
CA PHE A 208 -5.05 9.36 17.76
C PHE A 208 -5.64 8.28 18.67
N PHE A 209 -6.96 8.14 18.63
CA PHE A 209 -7.69 7.04 19.23
C PHE A 209 -8.29 6.19 18.11
N ALA A 210 -7.85 4.94 17.99
CA ALA A 210 -8.20 4.05 16.89
C ALA A 210 -8.92 2.80 17.38
N LEU A 211 -9.98 2.40 16.67
CA LEU A 211 -10.79 1.22 16.96
C LEU A 211 -10.76 0.22 15.80
N GLY A 212 -10.98 -1.05 16.12
CA GLY A 212 -11.29 -2.05 15.10
C GLY A 212 -12.73 -1.92 14.62
N ASP A 213 -12.97 -2.27 13.36
CA ASP A 213 -14.33 -2.32 12.81
C ASP A 213 -15.11 -3.51 13.43
N ASN A 214 -14.44 -4.62 13.78
CA ASN A 214 -15.03 -5.66 14.63
C ASN A 214 -14.83 -5.29 16.10
N ARG A 215 -15.81 -4.58 16.67
CA ARG A 215 -15.73 -3.96 18.01
C ARG A 215 -15.60 -4.95 19.13
N ASP A 216 -16.16 -6.14 18.94
CA ASP A 216 -16.20 -7.16 19.98
C ASP A 216 -14.97 -8.07 19.96
N ASN A 217 -14.20 -8.05 18.87
CA ASN A 217 -13.01 -8.86 18.66
C ASN A 217 -11.80 -8.03 18.19
N SER A 218 -11.50 -6.95 18.92
CA SER A 218 -10.43 -6.01 18.56
C SER A 218 -9.66 -5.53 19.77
N GLU A 219 -8.36 -5.86 19.80
CA GLU A 219 -7.36 -5.22 20.66
C GLU A 219 -6.95 -3.87 20.04
N ASP A 220 -7.55 -2.80 20.54
CA ASP A 220 -7.42 -1.44 20.01
C ASP A 220 -7.23 -0.40 21.13
N SER A 221 -7.33 0.90 20.80
CA SER A 221 -6.97 1.99 21.72
C SER A 221 -7.72 1.95 23.05
N ARG A 222 -8.85 1.23 23.16
CA ARG A 222 -9.51 0.99 24.45
C ARG A 222 -8.56 0.36 25.46
N TYR A 223 -7.76 -0.60 25.03
CA TYR A 223 -6.93 -1.45 25.89
C TYR A 223 -5.50 -0.92 26.07
N TRP A 224 -4.88 -0.40 25.01
CA TRP A 224 -3.45 -0.02 25.04
C TRP A 224 -3.18 1.48 24.94
N GLY A 225 -4.22 2.32 24.84
CA GLY A 225 -4.05 3.77 24.84
C GLY A 225 -4.04 4.43 23.48
N PHE A 226 -3.46 5.62 23.45
CA PHE A 226 -3.42 6.45 22.25
C PHE A 226 -2.27 6.09 21.33
N LEU A 227 -2.46 6.35 20.04
CA LEU A 227 -1.48 6.12 18.99
C LEU A 227 -0.79 7.43 18.60
N ASP A 228 0.55 7.43 18.56
CA ASP A 228 1.34 8.53 18.02
C ASP A 228 1.34 8.54 16.49
N GLU A 229 1.33 9.74 15.88
CA GLU A 229 1.43 9.90 14.42
C GLU A 229 2.68 9.20 13.84
N SER A 230 3.78 9.27 14.58
CA SER A 230 5.07 8.66 14.22
C SER A 230 5.06 7.13 14.24
N ALA A 231 4.02 6.48 14.75
CA ALA A 231 3.87 5.04 14.71
C ALA A 231 3.09 4.56 13.46
N ILE A 232 2.43 5.48 12.75
CA ILE A 232 1.64 5.18 11.55
C ILE A 232 2.60 4.94 10.37
N LYS A 233 2.45 3.78 9.71
CA LYS A 233 3.26 3.37 8.55
C LYS A 233 2.66 3.78 7.21
N GLY A 234 1.34 3.90 7.13
CA GLY A 234 0.68 4.24 5.87
C GLY A 234 -0.83 4.00 5.88
N ARG A 235 -1.45 4.35 4.75
CA ARG A 235 -2.88 4.13 4.50
C ARG A 235 -3.08 2.94 3.55
N PRO A 236 -3.84 1.90 3.92
CA PRO A 236 -4.29 0.89 2.96
C PRO A 236 -5.06 1.54 1.80
N MET A 237 -4.79 1.12 0.57
CA MET A 237 -5.48 1.62 -0.61
C MET A 237 -6.51 0.59 -1.12
N PHE A 238 -6.05 -0.62 -1.38
CA PHE A 238 -6.88 -1.69 -1.93
C PHE A 238 -6.35 -3.07 -1.53
N VAL A 239 -7.24 -4.06 -1.62
CA VAL A 239 -6.91 -5.47 -1.47
C VAL A 239 -6.40 -5.99 -2.82
N TYR A 240 -5.11 -6.34 -2.93
CA TYR A 240 -4.55 -6.82 -4.20
C TYR A 240 -4.60 -8.35 -4.34
N TYR A 241 -4.77 -9.05 -3.23
CA TYR A 241 -4.94 -10.50 -3.20
C TYR A 241 -5.71 -10.88 -1.93
N SER A 242 -6.53 -11.92 -1.97
CA SER A 242 -7.26 -12.41 -0.81
C SER A 242 -7.38 -13.92 -0.88
N TYR A 243 -7.00 -14.58 0.21
CA TYR A 243 -6.92 -16.03 0.26
C TYR A 243 -7.37 -16.59 1.60
N GLU A 244 -8.28 -17.55 1.54
CA GLU A 244 -8.70 -18.35 2.68
C GLU A 244 -8.14 -19.77 2.57
N LYS A 245 -7.42 -20.20 3.60
CA LYS A 245 -6.89 -21.56 3.65
C LYS A 245 -7.97 -22.53 4.10
N ASP A 246 -8.66 -23.13 3.13
CA ASP A 246 -9.50 -24.30 3.39
C ASP A 246 -8.67 -25.58 3.30
N ILE A 247 -8.51 -26.28 4.42
CA ILE A 247 -7.72 -27.54 4.50
C ILE A 247 -8.54 -28.72 3.93
N SER A 248 -9.86 -28.59 3.82
CA SER A 248 -10.75 -29.67 3.40
C SER A 248 -10.83 -29.88 1.88
N ARG A 249 -10.30 -28.93 1.07
CA ARG A 249 -10.36 -28.97 -0.40
C ARG A 249 -8.99 -29.23 -1.04
N PRO A 250 -8.88 -30.14 -2.03
CA PRO A 250 -7.67 -30.28 -2.83
C PRO A 250 -7.42 -29.01 -3.65
N PHE A 251 -6.13 -28.65 -3.84
CA PHE A 251 -5.70 -27.41 -4.51
C PHE A 251 -6.28 -26.13 -3.90
N SER A 252 -6.37 -26.07 -2.57
CA SER A 252 -6.92 -24.90 -1.86
C SER A 252 -6.26 -23.58 -2.26
N TRP A 253 -4.97 -23.58 -2.60
CA TRP A 253 -4.24 -22.39 -3.09
C TRP A 253 -4.84 -21.73 -4.35
N LEU A 254 -5.62 -22.45 -5.18
CA LEU A 254 -6.39 -21.89 -6.30
C LEU A 254 -7.86 -21.64 -5.95
N SER A 255 -8.50 -22.58 -5.24
CA SER A 255 -9.94 -22.53 -4.96
C SER A 255 -10.32 -21.66 -3.76
N GLY A 256 -9.37 -21.34 -2.89
CA GLY A 256 -9.52 -20.47 -1.72
C GLY A 256 -9.27 -18.99 -2.03
N VAL A 257 -8.98 -18.63 -3.29
CA VAL A 257 -8.82 -17.24 -3.71
C VAL A 257 -10.20 -16.56 -3.74
N ARG A 258 -10.35 -15.48 -2.98
CA ARG A 258 -11.58 -14.68 -2.96
C ARG A 258 -11.53 -13.64 -4.08
N TRP A 259 -11.84 -14.05 -5.31
CA TRP A 259 -11.75 -13.19 -6.50
C TRP A 259 -12.53 -11.88 -6.39
N GLY A 260 -13.70 -11.91 -5.75
CA GLY A 260 -14.55 -10.73 -5.55
C GLY A 260 -13.96 -9.67 -4.61
N ARG A 261 -12.86 -9.96 -3.90
CA ARG A 261 -12.16 -9.01 -3.03
C ARG A 261 -11.04 -8.26 -3.74
N ILE A 262 -10.57 -8.75 -4.88
CA ILE A 262 -9.42 -8.17 -5.57
C ILE A 262 -9.83 -6.82 -6.16
N GLY A 263 -9.13 -5.76 -5.77
CA GLY A 263 -9.42 -4.38 -6.19
C GLY A 263 -10.39 -3.64 -5.26
N ASP A 264 -10.91 -4.28 -4.20
CA ASP A 264 -11.74 -3.61 -3.21
C ASP A 264 -10.98 -2.45 -2.59
N LEU A 265 -11.57 -1.26 -2.69
CA LEU A 265 -11.04 -0.05 -2.05
C LEU A 265 -11.27 -0.12 -0.54
N VAL A 266 -10.21 0.14 0.21
CA VAL A 266 -10.25 0.15 1.67
C VAL A 266 -10.72 1.54 2.12
N HIS A 267 -11.94 1.63 2.64
CA HIS A 267 -12.56 2.87 3.11
C HIS A 267 -13.38 2.68 4.40
#